data_AF-A0A8X8BFI5-F1
#
_entry.id   AF-A0A8X8BFI5-F1
#
_cell.length_a   1.000
_cell.length_b   1.000
_cell.length_c   1.000
_cell.angle_alpha   90.00
_cell.angle_beta   90.00
_cell.angle_gamma   90.00
#
_symmetry.space_group_name_H-M   'P 1'
#
loop_
_entity.id
_entity.type
_entity.pdbx_description
1 polymer ?
#
loop_
_entity_poly.entity_id
_entity_poly.type
_entity_poly.pdbx_seq_one_letter_code
_entity_poly.pdbx_strand_id
1 'polypeptide(L)'
;MESLAERVWTRICSVLCTRQPNHSGERPIPRTMFRNGAHWFAVFVAVTPPRGAKTIQEALPEGFEERVKGRGIVWGEWVQQPLILAHPSVGCFVSHCGFGSMWESLMSDCQIVLIPYLADQVLNTRLLTDELEVAVEVQREKTGWFSKENLSVAVNSVMNKDSEIGRQVKKNHSKLKELVVSPGLLTGYTDKFVETLENLLKDTKLASTLT
;
A
#
# COMPACT_ATOMS: atom_id res chain seq x y z
N MET A 1 -20.07 -18.03 10.27
CA MET A 1 -19.24 -16.88 10.64
C MET A 1 -18.94 -16.17 9.34
N GLU A 2 -19.65 -15.07 9.09
CA GLU A 2 -19.51 -14.28 7.88
C GLU A 2 -18.05 -13.81 7.73
N SER A 3 -17.47 -13.99 6.54
CA SER A 3 -16.06 -13.69 6.33
C SER A 3 -15.83 -12.18 6.40
N LEU A 4 -14.63 -11.75 6.79
CA LEU A 4 -14.23 -10.34 6.77
C LEU A 4 -14.50 -9.67 5.39
N ALA A 5 -14.58 -10.47 4.32
CA ALA A 5 -14.92 -10.01 2.99
C ALA A 5 -16.42 -9.69 2.79
N GLU A 6 -17.34 -10.37 3.49
CA GLU A 6 -18.80 -10.08 3.46
C GLU A 6 -19.09 -8.68 3.96
N ARG A 7 -18.33 -8.27 4.97
CA ARG A 7 -18.60 -7.04 5.70
C ARG A 7 -17.84 -5.84 5.20
N VAL A 8 -17.10 -5.89 4.08
CA VAL A 8 -16.15 -4.81 3.69
C VAL A 8 -16.53 -4.05 2.41
N TRP A 9 -17.31 -4.60 1.48
CA TRP A 9 -17.10 -4.19 0.08
C TRP A 9 -18.34 -4.04 -0.80
N THR A 10 -19.07 -2.94 -0.62
CA THR A 10 -20.19 -2.60 -1.52
C THR A 10 -20.13 -1.19 -2.11
N ARG A 11 -19.04 -0.43 -1.92
CA ARG A 11 -18.92 0.93 -2.46
C ARG A 11 -17.59 1.38 -3.05
N ILE A 12 -16.56 0.53 -3.08
CA ILE A 12 -15.21 0.96 -3.47
C ILE A 12 -14.81 0.25 -4.77
N CYS A 13 -14.35 1.02 -5.75
CA CYS A 13 -13.79 0.52 -7.01
C CYS A 13 -12.38 0.00 -6.73
N SER A 14 -12.26 -1.27 -6.36
CA SER A 14 -11.02 -1.75 -5.77
C SER A 14 -10.44 -3.00 -6.40
N VAL A 15 -9.13 -2.95 -6.58
CA VAL A 15 -8.26 -4.08 -6.93
C VAL A 15 -7.85 -4.73 -5.63
N LEU A 16 -8.28 -5.98 -5.40
CA LEU A 16 -7.82 -6.83 -4.31
C LEU A 16 -6.61 -7.62 -4.84
N CYS A 17 -5.48 -7.68 -4.15
CA CYS A 17 -4.30 -8.49 -4.54
C CYS A 17 -3.68 -9.16 -3.32
N THR A 18 -3.32 -10.44 -3.45
CA THR A 18 -2.76 -11.26 -2.36
C THR A 18 -1.39 -11.85 -2.73
N ARG A 19 -0.39 -11.63 -1.87
CA ARG A 19 0.99 -12.18 -1.70
C ARG A 19 1.66 -12.98 -2.85
N GLN A 20 2.96 -12.72 -3.05
CA GLN A 20 3.90 -13.50 -3.89
C GLN A 20 3.86 -15.01 -3.59
N PRO A 21 3.69 -15.87 -4.61
CA PRO A 21 4.30 -17.18 -4.66
C PRO A 21 5.71 -17.07 -5.23
N ASN A 22 6.67 -17.79 -4.65
CA ASN A 22 7.88 -18.18 -5.38
C ASN A 22 7.42 -18.98 -6.60
N HIS A 23 7.45 -18.39 -7.81
CA HIS A 23 7.59 -19.05 -9.13
C HIS A 23 7.06 -18.13 -10.26
N SER A 24 7.98 -17.59 -11.06
CA SER A 24 8.01 -17.41 -12.54
C SER A 24 6.76 -17.05 -13.38
N GLY A 25 5.63 -16.65 -12.80
CA GLY A 25 4.40 -16.35 -13.54
C GLY A 25 3.99 -14.88 -13.50
N GLU A 26 4.77 -13.99 -14.10
CA GLU A 26 4.33 -12.59 -14.29
C GLU A 26 3.17 -12.53 -15.30
N ARG A 27 1.95 -12.19 -14.85
CA ARG A 27 0.84 -11.87 -15.76
C ARG A 27 0.68 -10.35 -15.88
N PRO A 28 0.74 -9.78 -17.10
CA PRO A 28 0.59 -8.34 -17.29
C PRO A 28 -0.80 -7.86 -16.89
N ILE A 29 -0.85 -6.69 -16.24
CA ILE A 29 -2.09 -6.06 -15.78
C ILE A 29 -2.96 -5.72 -17.00
N PRO A 30 -4.26 -6.09 -17.03
CA PRO A 30 -5.15 -5.73 -18.13
C PRO A 30 -5.26 -4.21 -18.27
N ARG A 31 -4.98 -3.68 -19.48
CA ARG A 31 -5.11 -2.23 -19.78
C ARG A 31 -6.52 -1.67 -19.55
N THR A 32 -7.52 -2.55 -19.45
CA THR A 32 -8.91 -2.20 -19.14
C THR A 32 -9.16 -1.85 -17.67
N MET A 33 -8.14 -1.95 -16.80
CA MET A 33 -8.26 -1.69 -15.35
C MET A 33 -8.55 -0.23 -15.00
N PHE A 34 -8.13 0.72 -15.85
CA PHE A 34 -8.35 2.15 -15.61
C PHE A 34 -9.10 2.77 -16.79
N ARG A 35 -10.37 3.16 -16.58
CA ARG A 35 -11.12 3.94 -17.57
C ARG A 35 -10.60 5.38 -17.57
N ASN A 36 -10.03 5.81 -18.70
CA ASN A 36 -9.72 7.21 -18.96
C ASN A 36 -11.00 8.05 -18.93
N GLY A 37 -11.01 9.15 -18.16
CA GLY A 37 -12.06 10.19 -18.24
C GLY A 37 -13.06 10.28 -17.08
N ALA A 38 -12.89 9.52 -15.99
CA ALA A 38 -13.76 9.65 -14.82
C ALA A 38 -13.19 10.68 -13.82
N HIS A 39 -14.02 11.60 -13.32
CA HIS A 39 -13.75 12.47 -12.15
C HIS A 39 -13.55 11.70 -10.82
N TRP A 40 -13.30 10.39 -10.89
CA TRP A 40 -13.27 9.46 -9.78
C TRP A 40 -11.89 8.82 -9.70
N PHE A 41 -11.22 8.98 -8.56
CA PHE A 41 -10.01 8.25 -8.24
C PHE A 41 -10.37 6.82 -7.78
N ALA A 42 -9.64 5.83 -8.29
CA ALA A 42 -9.71 4.44 -7.88
C ALA A 42 -9.03 4.23 -6.51
N VAL A 43 -9.50 3.22 -5.78
CA VAL A 43 -8.93 2.82 -4.49
C VAL A 43 -8.29 1.46 -4.67
N PHE A 44 -6.99 1.35 -4.50
CA PHE A 44 -6.31 0.06 -4.52
C PHE A 44 -6.33 -0.58 -3.12
N VAL A 45 -6.61 -1.88 -3.01
CA VAL A 45 -6.64 -2.59 -1.72
C VAL A 45 -5.75 -3.84 -1.77
N ALA A 46 -4.61 -3.82 -1.08
CA ALA A 46 -3.72 -4.97 -1.02
C ALA A 46 -3.82 -5.68 0.34
N VAL A 47 -4.50 -6.82 0.38
CA VAL A 47 -4.75 -7.60 1.60
C VAL A 47 -4.49 -9.08 1.36
N THR A 48 -4.24 -9.82 2.43
CA THR A 48 -4.08 -11.28 2.37
C THR A 48 -5.44 -11.96 2.56
N PRO A 49 -5.72 -13.12 1.92
CA PRO A 49 -6.97 -13.82 2.14
C PRO A 49 -7.07 -14.24 3.61
N PRO A 50 -8.29 -14.35 4.15
CA PRO A 50 -8.50 -14.87 5.49
C PRO A 50 -7.93 -16.29 5.61
N ARG A 51 -7.45 -16.61 6.82
CA ARG A 51 -6.86 -17.91 7.12
C ARG A 51 -7.87 -19.03 6.82
N GLY A 52 -7.46 -19.99 5.99
CA GLY A 52 -8.29 -21.14 5.60
C GLY A 52 -8.86 -21.05 4.19
N ALA A 53 -8.86 -19.86 3.56
CA ALA A 53 -9.17 -19.74 2.14
C ALA A 53 -7.96 -20.16 1.29
N LYS A 54 -8.18 -21.05 0.32
CA LYS A 54 -7.15 -21.50 -0.64
C LYS A 54 -7.09 -20.61 -1.87
N THR A 55 -8.21 -19.98 -2.22
CA THR A 55 -8.33 -19.06 -3.34
C THR A 55 -8.98 -17.75 -2.88
N ILE A 56 -8.81 -16.69 -3.68
CA ILE A 56 -9.51 -15.44 -3.39
C ILE A 56 -11.03 -15.60 -3.56
N GLN A 57 -11.47 -16.44 -4.49
CA GLN A 57 -12.89 -16.72 -4.72
C GLN A 57 -13.55 -17.35 -3.49
N GLU A 58 -12.87 -18.28 -2.81
CA GLU A 58 -13.34 -18.87 -1.54
C GLU A 58 -13.41 -17.83 -0.40
N ALA A 59 -12.57 -16.81 -0.45
CA ALA A 59 -12.57 -15.75 0.55
C ALA A 59 -13.70 -14.74 0.33
N LEU A 60 -14.22 -14.64 -0.91
CA LEU A 60 -15.19 -13.64 -1.29
C LEU A 60 -16.63 -14.07 -0.99
N PRO A 61 -17.52 -13.10 -0.70
CA PRO A 61 -18.94 -13.38 -0.54
C PRO A 61 -19.57 -13.87 -1.83
N GLU A 62 -20.67 -14.62 -1.70
CA GLU A 62 -21.47 -15.00 -2.86
C GLU A 62 -21.92 -13.76 -3.65
N GLY A 63 -21.82 -13.84 -4.99
CA GLY A 63 -22.22 -12.79 -5.93
C GLY A 63 -21.35 -11.52 -5.90
N PHE A 64 -20.21 -11.55 -5.21
CA PHE A 64 -19.37 -10.38 -5.03
C PHE A 64 -18.81 -9.80 -6.33
N GLU A 65 -18.18 -10.65 -7.16
CA GLU A 65 -17.59 -10.22 -8.42
C GLU A 65 -18.63 -9.59 -9.35
N GLU A 66 -19.85 -10.13 -9.37
CA GLU A 66 -20.97 -9.57 -10.14
C GLU A 66 -21.43 -8.21 -9.58
N ARG A 67 -21.45 -8.00 -8.25
CA ARG A 67 -21.78 -6.69 -7.65
C ARG A 67 -20.76 -5.60 -7.99
N VAL A 68 -19.49 -5.97 -8.19
CA VAL A 68 -18.41 -5.02 -8.50
C VAL A 68 -18.12 -4.91 -10.00
N LYS A 69 -18.77 -5.72 -10.83
CA LYS A 69 -18.57 -5.72 -12.27
C LYS A 69 -18.81 -4.34 -12.88
N GLY A 70 -17.89 -3.92 -13.75
CA GLY A 70 -17.92 -2.61 -14.40
C GLY A 70 -17.49 -1.43 -13.53
N ARG A 71 -17.26 -1.64 -12.22
CA ARG A 71 -16.79 -0.62 -11.28
C ARG A 71 -15.51 -1.03 -10.52
N GLY A 72 -15.21 -2.31 -10.38
CA GLY A 72 -14.03 -2.83 -9.70
C GLY A 72 -13.53 -4.12 -10.35
N ILE A 73 -12.34 -4.54 -9.95
CA ILE A 73 -11.67 -5.75 -10.46
C ILE A 73 -11.15 -6.53 -9.26
N VAL A 74 -11.50 -7.80 -9.15
CA VAL A 74 -10.89 -8.69 -8.15
C VAL A 74 -9.73 -9.41 -8.82
N TRP A 75 -8.57 -9.48 -8.16
CA TRP A 75 -7.40 -10.17 -8.68
C TRP A 75 -6.75 -11.08 -7.63
N GLY A 76 -6.87 -12.38 -7.81
CA GLY A 76 -6.36 -13.36 -6.82
C GLY A 76 -4.85 -13.54 -6.80
N GLU A 77 -4.16 -13.00 -7.80
CA GLU A 77 -2.76 -13.28 -8.07
C GLU A 77 -1.89 -12.07 -7.73
N TRP A 78 -0.58 -12.22 -7.88
CA TRP A 78 0.34 -11.11 -7.71
C TRP A 78 0.12 -10.02 -8.78
N VAL A 79 0.38 -8.77 -8.40
CA VAL A 79 0.34 -7.60 -9.29
C VAL A 79 1.62 -6.77 -9.13
N GLN A 80 1.97 -6.02 -10.17
CA GLN A 80 3.01 -4.98 -10.09
C GLN A 80 2.48 -3.77 -9.32
N GLN A 81 2.37 -3.90 -7.99
CA GLN A 81 1.83 -2.90 -7.07
C GLN A 81 2.45 -1.50 -7.28
N PRO A 82 3.78 -1.33 -7.45
CA PRO A 82 4.36 -0.02 -7.73
C PRO A 82 3.79 0.66 -8.99
N LEU A 83 3.52 -0.10 -10.06
CA LEU A 83 2.92 0.45 -11.28
C LEU A 83 1.47 0.89 -11.07
N ILE A 84 0.71 0.16 -10.25
CA ILE A 84 -0.66 0.54 -9.89
C ILE A 84 -0.65 1.83 -9.06
N LEU A 85 0.24 1.92 -8.06
CA LEU A 85 0.36 3.10 -7.19
C LEU A 85 0.87 4.34 -7.93
N ALA A 86 1.66 4.16 -9.00
CA ALA A 86 2.12 5.24 -9.87
C ALA A 86 1.05 5.71 -10.87
N HIS A 87 -0.06 4.98 -11.03
CA HIS A 87 -1.07 5.31 -12.02
C HIS A 87 -1.92 6.51 -11.55
N PRO A 88 -2.09 7.57 -12.36
CA PRO A 88 -2.75 8.82 -11.93
C PRO A 88 -4.23 8.65 -11.58
N SER A 89 -4.87 7.57 -12.05
CA SER A 89 -6.24 7.24 -11.68
C SER A 89 -6.36 6.60 -10.29
N VAL A 90 -5.29 6.15 -9.65
CA VAL A 90 -5.33 5.60 -8.29
C VAL A 90 -5.06 6.73 -7.31
N GLY A 91 -6.02 7.01 -6.44
CA GLY A 91 -5.92 8.10 -5.46
C GLY A 91 -5.86 7.66 -4.01
N CYS A 92 -6.21 6.41 -3.71
CA CYS A 92 -6.13 5.85 -2.37
C CYS A 92 -5.53 4.44 -2.42
N PHE A 93 -4.68 4.13 -1.45
CA PHE A 93 -4.16 2.80 -1.21
C PHE A 93 -4.55 2.33 0.20
N VAL A 94 -5.29 1.23 0.26
CA VAL A 94 -5.62 0.52 1.49
C VAL A 94 -4.62 -0.62 1.66
N SER A 95 -3.85 -0.57 2.74
CA SER A 95 -2.74 -1.49 2.98
C SER A 95 -2.79 -2.05 4.39
N HIS A 96 -2.29 -3.26 4.56
CA HIS A 96 -2.02 -3.83 5.88
C HIS A 96 -0.74 -3.27 6.53
N CYS A 97 -0.01 -2.36 5.87
CA CYS A 97 1.21 -1.72 6.38
C CYS A 97 2.44 -2.65 6.55
N GLY A 98 2.59 -3.65 5.68
CA GLY A 98 3.85 -4.39 5.57
C GLY A 98 5.00 -3.45 5.12
N PHE A 99 6.23 -3.73 5.54
CA PHE A 99 7.36 -2.80 5.37
C PHE A 99 7.61 -2.37 3.92
N GLY A 100 7.52 -3.29 2.95
CA GLY A 100 7.65 -2.95 1.52
C GLY A 100 6.50 -2.05 1.03
N SER A 101 5.25 -2.46 1.28
CA SER A 101 4.07 -1.68 0.91
C SER A 101 4.02 -0.31 1.59
N MET A 102 4.59 -0.17 2.80
CA MET A 102 4.76 1.12 3.47
C MET A 102 5.62 2.05 2.61
N TRP A 103 6.82 1.63 2.20
CA TRP A 103 7.70 2.47 1.37
C TRP A 103 7.11 2.74 -0.01
N GLU A 104 6.49 1.75 -0.65
CA GLU A 104 5.80 1.94 -1.93
C GLU A 104 4.66 2.96 -1.82
N SER A 105 3.91 2.94 -0.72
CA SER A 105 2.86 3.94 -0.44
C SER A 105 3.43 5.33 -0.21
N LEU A 106 4.51 5.44 0.58
CA LEU A 106 5.19 6.70 0.87
C LEU A 106 5.78 7.35 -0.39
N MET A 107 6.27 6.56 -1.33
CA MET A 107 6.83 7.06 -2.59
C MET A 107 5.77 7.32 -3.68
N SER A 108 4.52 6.88 -3.47
CA SER A 108 3.38 7.19 -4.34
C SER A 108 2.76 8.56 -4.02
N ASP A 109 1.79 8.99 -4.83
CA ASP A 109 0.94 10.16 -4.54
C ASP A 109 -0.45 9.76 -4.01
N CYS A 110 -0.65 8.47 -3.73
CA CYS A 110 -1.90 7.93 -3.19
C CYS A 110 -2.08 8.33 -1.73
N GLN A 111 -3.31 8.66 -1.34
CA GLN A 111 -3.69 8.72 0.06
C GLN A 111 -3.61 7.33 0.71
N ILE A 112 -3.23 7.25 1.97
CA ILE A 112 -2.91 5.97 2.63
C ILE A 112 -3.94 5.67 3.72
N VAL A 113 -4.58 4.49 3.62
CA VAL A 113 -5.49 3.94 4.63
C VAL A 113 -4.96 2.60 5.12
N LEU A 114 -4.95 2.39 6.43
CA LEU A 114 -4.25 1.26 7.04
C LEU A 114 -5.22 0.31 7.76
N ILE A 115 -5.03 -0.98 7.53
CA ILE A 115 -5.75 -2.10 8.14
C ILE A 115 -4.74 -3.14 8.66
N PRO A 116 -3.92 -2.79 9.67
CA PRO A 116 -2.87 -3.68 10.15
C PRO A 116 -3.44 -5.00 10.68
N TYR A 117 -2.67 -6.07 10.60
CA TYR A 117 -3.05 -7.39 11.12
C TYR A 117 -1.96 -8.03 11.99
N LEU A 118 -0.69 -7.88 11.61
CA LEU A 118 0.46 -8.42 12.35
C LEU A 118 1.13 -7.36 13.25
N ALA A 119 1.94 -7.80 14.20
CA ALA A 119 2.54 -6.92 15.21
C ALA A 119 3.47 -5.85 14.61
N ASP A 120 4.32 -6.24 13.64
CA ASP A 120 5.20 -5.34 12.90
C ASP A 120 4.40 -4.29 12.10
N GLN A 121 3.28 -4.70 11.51
CA GLN A 121 2.37 -3.84 10.78
C GLN A 121 1.71 -2.78 11.69
N VAL A 122 1.38 -3.14 12.92
CA VAL A 122 0.82 -2.20 13.91
C VAL A 122 1.84 -1.12 14.26
N LEU A 123 3.12 -1.48 14.42
CA LEU A 123 4.18 -0.50 14.68
C LEU A 123 4.37 0.46 13.51
N ASN A 124 4.44 -0.06 12.28
CA ASN A 124 4.50 0.77 11.08
C ASN A 124 3.26 1.67 10.95
N THR A 125 2.08 1.16 11.31
CA THR A 125 0.83 1.93 11.27
C THR A 125 0.87 3.11 12.21
N ARG A 126 1.32 2.93 13.47
CA ARG A 126 1.49 4.03 14.43
C ARG A 126 2.50 5.06 13.95
N LEU A 127 3.62 4.62 13.38
CA LEU A 127 4.59 5.54 12.78
C LEU A 127 3.94 6.42 11.69
N LEU A 128 3.15 5.83 10.78
CA LEU A 128 2.52 6.57 9.69
C LEU A 128 1.35 7.46 10.14
N THR A 129 0.63 7.08 11.20
CA THR A 129 -0.61 7.73 11.62
C THR A 129 -0.40 8.71 12.75
N ASP A 130 0.30 8.31 13.81
CA ASP A 130 0.48 9.09 15.03
C ASP A 130 1.70 10.02 14.93
N GLU A 131 2.81 9.55 14.36
CA GLU A 131 4.08 10.31 14.35
C GLU A 131 4.25 11.16 13.08
N LEU A 132 3.99 10.56 11.91
CA LEU A 132 4.18 11.21 10.62
C LEU A 132 2.90 11.87 10.09
N GLU A 133 1.73 11.46 10.59
CA GLU A 133 0.42 11.94 10.15
C GLU A 133 0.25 11.92 8.61
N VAL A 134 0.68 10.85 7.95
CA VAL A 134 0.60 10.67 6.49
C VAL A 134 -0.47 9.65 6.06
N ALA A 135 -1.11 8.99 7.02
CA ALA A 135 -2.09 7.94 6.78
C ALA A 135 -3.23 7.98 7.81
N VAL A 136 -4.30 7.25 7.55
CA VAL A 136 -5.41 7.02 8.50
C VAL A 136 -5.56 5.52 8.77
N GLU A 137 -5.56 5.11 10.04
CA GLU A 137 -5.93 3.75 10.44
C GLU A 137 -7.45 3.59 10.44
N VAL A 138 -7.94 2.46 9.91
CA VAL A 138 -9.35 2.10 10.00
C VAL A 138 -9.68 1.74 11.45
N GLN A 139 -10.75 2.32 11.99
CA GLN A 139 -11.18 1.97 13.35
C GLN A 139 -11.64 0.50 13.42
N ARG A 140 -11.13 -0.23 14.42
CA ARG A 140 -11.61 -1.58 14.75
C ARG A 140 -12.92 -1.52 15.52
N GLU A 141 -13.78 -2.50 15.26
CA GLU A 141 -14.92 -2.78 16.14
C GLU A 141 -14.47 -3.34 17.49
N LYS A 142 -15.40 -3.40 18.45
CA LYS A 142 -15.18 -4.07 19.74
C LYS A 142 -14.77 -5.53 19.60
N THR A 143 -15.12 -6.15 18.48
CA THR A 143 -14.75 -7.53 18.11
C THR A 143 -13.29 -7.67 17.69
N GLY A 144 -12.57 -6.55 17.48
CA GLY A 144 -11.21 -6.50 16.94
C GLY A 144 -11.16 -6.52 15.40
N TRP A 145 -12.29 -6.71 14.72
CA TRP A 145 -12.39 -6.74 13.26
C TRP A 145 -12.63 -5.36 12.66
N PHE A 146 -12.29 -5.20 11.38
CA PHE A 146 -12.63 -4.02 10.60
C PHE A 146 -13.97 -4.24 9.88
N SER A 147 -14.83 -3.22 9.88
CA SER A 147 -16.08 -3.21 9.12
C SER A 147 -15.95 -2.39 7.84
N LYS A 148 -16.84 -2.63 6.87
CA LYS A 148 -17.02 -1.81 5.67
C LYS A 148 -17.32 -0.38 6.03
N GLU A 149 -18.13 -0.18 7.05
CA GLU A 149 -18.58 1.12 7.49
C GLU A 149 -17.37 1.93 7.93
N ASN A 150 -16.52 1.36 8.80
CA ASN A 150 -15.30 2.02 9.26
C ASN A 150 -14.28 2.19 8.13
N LEU A 151 -14.11 1.19 7.25
CA LEU A 151 -13.23 1.33 6.09
C LEU A 151 -13.72 2.45 5.16
N SER A 152 -15.02 2.50 4.89
CA SER A 152 -15.62 3.52 4.04
C SER A 152 -15.47 4.91 4.65
N VAL A 153 -15.60 5.04 5.98
CA VAL A 153 -15.35 6.30 6.69
C VAL A 153 -13.90 6.74 6.51
N ALA A 154 -12.93 5.85 6.72
CA ALA A 154 -11.51 6.16 6.57
C ALA A 154 -11.13 6.52 5.12
N VAL A 155 -11.63 5.76 4.13
CA VAL A 155 -11.39 6.08 2.71
C VAL A 155 -12.02 7.42 2.34
N ASN A 156 -13.24 7.70 2.80
CA ASN A 156 -13.89 8.99 2.54
C ASN A 156 -13.16 10.15 3.26
N SER A 157 -12.60 9.93 4.45
CA SER A 157 -11.90 10.97 5.20
C SER A 157 -10.61 11.42 4.49
N VAL A 158 -9.92 10.53 3.78
CA VAL A 158 -8.73 10.90 3.01
C VAL A 158 -9.03 11.36 1.58
N MET A 159 -10.11 10.86 0.97
CA MET A 159 -10.44 11.15 -0.43
C MET A 159 -11.36 12.36 -0.64
N ASN A 160 -12.11 12.79 0.38
CA ASN A 160 -12.98 13.97 0.27
C ASN A 160 -12.13 15.25 0.29
N LYS A 161 -12.25 16.09 -0.76
CA LYS A 161 -11.52 17.36 -0.91
C LYS A 161 -11.80 18.35 0.23
N ASP A 162 -12.99 18.26 0.82
CA ASP A 162 -13.41 19.15 1.91
C ASP A 162 -12.95 18.65 3.29
N SER A 163 -12.40 17.43 3.37
CA SER A 163 -11.88 16.86 4.61
C SER A 163 -10.58 17.53 5.06
N GLU A 164 -10.57 18.04 6.28
CA GLU A 164 -9.35 18.58 6.90
C GLU A 164 -8.30 17.49 7.10
N ILE A 165 -8.72 16.29 7.54
CA ILE A 165 -7.83 15.13 7.70
C ILE A 165 -7.18 14.80 6.35
N GLY A 166 -7.98 14.74 5.28
CA GLY A 166 -7.47 14.45 3.93
C GLY A 166 -6.45 15.49 3.45
N ARG A 167 -6.70 16.78 3.70
CA ARG A 167 -5.73 17.84 3.38
C ARG A 167 -4.44 17.71 4.19
N GLN A 168 -4.55 17.45 5.48
CA GLN A 168 -3.42 17.30 6.39
C GLN A 168 -2.53 16.12 5.98
N VAL A 169 -3.10 14.92 5.86
CA VAL A 169 -2.31 13.72 5.52
C VAL A 169 -1.69 13.81 4.13
N LYS A 170 -2.41 14.38 3.16
CA LYS A 170 -1.85 14.65 1.82
C LYS A 170 -0.65 15.59 1.87
N LYS A 171 -0.78 16.70 2.60
CA LYS A 171 0.29 17.71 2.72
C LYS A 171 1.52 17.10 3.40
N ASN A 172 1.34 16.37 4.49
CA ASN A 172 2.43 15.72 5.21
C ASN A 172 3.10 14.66 4.35
N HIS A 173 2.31 13.87 3.63
CA HIS A 173 2.82 12.83 2.73
C HIS A 173 3.67 13.44 1.62
N SER A 174 3.20 14.50 0.94
CA SER A 174 3.99 15.20 -0.07
C SER A 174 5.30 15.75 0.49
N LYS A 175 5.25 16.40 1.67
CA LYS A 175 6.44 16.95 2.33
C LYS A 175 7.45 15.85 2.70
N LEU A 176 6.97 14.73 3.25
CA LEU A 176 7.81 13.60 3.60
C LEU A 176 8.45 12.99 2.35
N LYS A 177 7.68 12.79 1.29
CA LYS A 177 8.18 12.28 0.01
C LYS A 177 9.27 13.19 -0.55
N GLU A 178 9.04 14.50 -0.60
CA GLU A 178 10.02 15.51 -1.04
C GLU A 178 11.31 15.47 -0.19
N LEU A 179 11.18 15.35 1.13
CA LEU A 179 12.32 15.23 2.04
C LEU A 179 13.11 13.95 1.78
N VAL A 180 12.43 12.82 1.61
CA VAL A 180 13.07 11.51 1.39
C VAL A 180 13.84 11.48 0.08
N VAL A 181 13.29 12.08 -0.99
CA VAL A 181 13.96 12.16 -2.30
C VAL A 181 14.93 13.33 -2.42
N SER A 182 15.05 14.17 -1.38
CA SER A 182 15.95 15.32 -1.42
C SER A 182 17.41 14.85 -1.55
N PRO A 183 18.21 15.52 -2.41
CA PRO A 183 19.62 15.17 -2.57
C PRO A 183 20.37 15.20 -1.23
N GLY A 184 21.19 14.19 -0.99
CA GLY A 184 22.07 14.14 0.18
C GLY A 184 21.46 13.46 1.42
N LEU A 185 20.16 13.13 1.42
CA LEU A 185 19.59 12.27 2.44
C LEU A 185 19.86 10.79 2.09
N LEU A 186 18.93 10.12 1.39
CA LEU A 186 19.09 8.70 1.06
C LEU A 186 20.30 8.44 0.15
N THR A 187 20.46 9.27 -0.89
CA THR A 187 21.60 9.17 -1.80
C THR A 187 22.89 9.46 -1.05
N GLY A 188 22.92 10.50 -0.20
CA GLY A 188 24.12 10.83 0.58
C GLY A 188 24.57 9.72 1.54
N TYR A 189 23.63 9.05 2.22
CA TYR A 189 23.96 7.88 3.05
C TYR A 189 24.52 6.73 2.21
N THR A 190 23.93 6.47 1.04
CA THR A 190 24.37 5.41 0.13
C THR A 190 25.75 5.73 -0.46
N ASP A 191 25.95 6.95 -0.93
CA ASP A 191 27.22 7.43 -1.49
C ASP A 191 28.34 7.32 -0.46
N LYS A 192 28.09 7.78 0.78
CA LYS A 192 29.07 7.68 1.88
C LYS A 192 29.36 6.23 2.26
N PHE A 193 28.35 5.37 2.24
CA PHE A 193 28.54 3.94 2.48
C PHE A 193 29.43 3.32 1.39
N VAL A 194 29.17 3.60 0.11
CA VAL A 194 29.98 3.15 -1.02
C VAL A 194 31.42 3.66 -0.92
N GLU A 195 31.61 4.96 -0.65
CA GLU A 195 32.94 5.56 -0.48
C GLU A 195 33.73 4.87 0.65
N THR A 196 33.06 4.59 1.78
CA THR A 196 33.68 3.89 2.91
C THR A 196 34.12 2.49 2.51
N LEU A 197 33.29 1.75 1.77
CA LEU A 197 33.65 0.42 1.27
C LEU A 197 34.83 0.47 0.29
N GLU A 198 34.85 1.44 -0.62
CA GLU A 198 35.95 1.62 -1.57
C GLU A 198 37.27 1.90 -0.87
N ASN A 199 37.26 2.72 0.17
CA ASN A 199 38.46 3.04 0.94
C ASN A 199 38.99 1.82 1.70
N LEU A 200 38.12 1.05 2.34
CA LEU A 200 38.50 -0.20 3.00
C LEU A 200 39.13 -1.22 2.01
N LEU A 201 38.62 -1.29 0.79
CA LEU A 201 39.19 -2.16 -0.25
C LEU A 201 40.57 -1.68 -0.73
N LYS A 202 40.80 -0.36 -0.83
CA LYS A 202 42.12 0.20 -1.17
C LYS A 202 43.15 -0.12 -0.09
N ASP A 203 42.79 0.09 1.17
CA ASP A 203 43.67 -0.16 2.32
C ASP A 203 44.04 -1.65 2.43
N THR A 204 43.07 -2.53 2.17
CA THR A 204 43.30 -3.99 2.18
C THR A 204 44.26 -4.43 1.06
N LYS A 205 44.14 -3.85 -0.15
CA LYS A 205 45.05 -4.14 -1.27
C LYS A 205 46.47 -3.62 -1.04
N LEU A 206 46.58 -2.44 -0.41
CA LEU A 206 47.87 -1.88 0.03
C LEU A 206 48.54 -2.79 1.05
N ALA A 207 47.80 -3.29 2.03
CA ALA A 207 48.31 -4.22 3.03
C ALA A 207 48.79 -5.56 2.42
N SER A 208 48.08 -6.10 1.42
CA SER A 208 48.47 -7.37 0.76
C SER A 208 49.64 -7.23 -0.22
N THR A 209 50.02 -6.02 -0.62
CA THR A 209 51.15 -5.77 -1.54
C THR A 209 52.46 -5.54 -0.78
N LEU A 210 52.39 -5.26 0.53
CA LEU A 210 53.52 -5.01 1.42
C LEU A 210 54.00 -6.27 2.17
N THR A 211 53.36 -7.42 1.95
CA THR A 211 53.72 -8.76 2.46
C THR A 211 54.13 -9.67 1.32
#